data_AF-A0A368G163-F1
#
_entry.id   AF-A0A368G163-F1
#
_cell.length_a   1.000
_cell.length_b   1.000
_cell.length_c   1.000
_cell.angle_alpha   90.00
_cell.angle_beta   90.00
_cell.angle_gamma   90.00
#
_symmetry.space_group_name_H-M   'P 1'
#
loop_
_entity.id
_entity.type
_entity.pdbx_description
1 polymer ?
#
loop_
_entity_poly.entity_id
_entity_poly.type
_entity_poly.pdbx_seq_one_letter_code
_entity_poly.pdbx_strand_id
1 'polypeptide(L)'
;MMFTPSNRLKLLRADVPADQLPAGCSVTDLLPAVNVKEKIEVNGESRLVQKKKTIYPEWEKCWDTAVTEGRILQIVLMFNQTPVVEATMRLEVSACFR
;
A
#
# COMPACT_ATOMS: atom_id res chain seq x y z
N MET A 1 10.41 5.71 -25.80
CA MET A 1 9.38 5.68 -24.75
C MET A 1 9.72 4.52 -23.83
N MET A 2 10.17 4.76 -22.60
CA MET A 2 10.51 3.67 -21.66
C MET A 2 9.20 3.11 -21.07
N PHE A 3 8.94 1.82 -21.28
CA PHE A 3 7.83 1.12 -20.64
C PHE A 3 8.18 0.93 -19.16
N THR A 4 7.42 1.55 -18.25
CA THR A 4 7.55 1.27 -16.82
C THR A 4 6.65 0.08 -16.51
N PRO A 5 7.17 -1.04 -15.98
CA PRO A 5 6.34 -2.18 -15.62
C PRO A 5 5.29 -1.75 -14.57
N SER A 6 4.08 -2.28 -14.67
CA SER A 6 3.00 -2.05 -13.72
C SER A 6 2.41 -3.38 -13.25
N ASN A 7 1.99 -3.40 -11.99
CA ASN A 7 1.23 -4.50 -11.40
C ASN A 7 -0.21 -4.07 -11.22
N ARG A 8 -1.14 -4.98 -11.55
CA ARG A 8 -2.56 -4.84 -11.24
C ARG A 8 -2.84 -5.49 -9.90
N LEU A 9 -3.36 -4.71 -8.96
CA LEU A 9 -3.66 -5.14 -7.59
C LEU A 9 -5.15 -5.05 -7.32
N LYS A 10 -5.64 -5.87 -6.38
CA LYS A 10 -7.01 -5.88 -5.88
C LYS A 10 -6.99 -6.26 -4.41
N LEU A 11 -7.63 -5.46 -3.54
CA LEU A 11 -7.83 -5.81 -2.13
C LEU A 11 -9.14 -6.58 -2.03
N LEU A 12 -9.12 -7.78 -1.46
CA LEU A 12 -10.32 -8.62 -1.37
C LEU A 12 -11.09 -8.33 -0.08
N ARG A 13 -10.41 -8.44 1.05
CA ARG A 13 -10.99 -8.24 2.38
C ARG A 13 -9.89 -7.96 3.38
N ALA A 14 -10.26 -7.34 4.49
CA ALA A 14 -9.45 -7.30 5.69
C ALA A 14 -9.66 -8.59 6.51
N ASP A 15 -8.61 -9.04 7.18
CA ASP A 15 -8.65 -10.11 8.17
C ASP A 15 -7.90 -9.60 9.39
N VAL A 16 -8.64 -8.94 10.28
CA VAL A 16 -8.10 -8.27 11.48
C VAL A 16 -8.74 -8.91 12.71
N PRO A 17 -7.93 -9.44 13.64
CA PRO A 17 -8.43 -9.97 14.90
C PRO A 17 -9.28 -8.96 15.68
N ALA A 18 -10.36 -9.43 16.31
CA ALA A 18 -11.33 -8.56 16.98
C ALA A 18 -10.73 -7.76 18.16
N ASP A 19 -9.67 -8.26 18.78
CA ASP A 19 -8.92 -7.60 19.85
C ASP A 19 -8.08 -6.41 19.37
N GLN A 20 -7.84 -6.30 18.05
CA GLN A 20 -7.14 -5.17 17.42
C GLN A 20 -8.11 -4.11 16.88
N LEU A 21 -9.41 -4.38 16.88
CA LEU A 21 -10.41 -3.44 16.39
C LEU A 21 -10.77 -2.39 17.45
N PRO A 22 -11.01 -1.14 17.05
CA PRO A 22 -11.60 -0.14 17.93
C PRO A 22 -12.97 -0.59 18.46
N ALA A 23 -13.37 -0.06 19.61
CA ALA A 23 -14.69 -0.35 20.18
C ALA A 23 -15.83 0.06 19.20
N GLY A 24 -16.75 -0.87 18.95
CA GLY A 24 -17.88 -0.64 18.03
C GLY A 24 -17.52 -0.65 16.54
N CYS A 25 -16.29 -1.01 16.18
CA CYS A 25 -15.85 -1.20 14.81
C CYS A 25 -15.89 -2.68 14.44
N SER A 26 -16.48 -3.01 13.29
CA SER A 26 -16.35 -4.31 12.65
C SER A 26 -15.30 -4.25 11.53
N VAL A 27 -14.78 -5.41 11.13
CA VAL A 27 -13.80 -5.50 10.03
C VAL A 27 -14.33 -4.87 8.73
N THR A 28 -15.64 -4.95 8.49
CA THR A 28 -16.28 -4.38 7.29
C THR A 28 -16.38 -2.86 7.30
N ASP A 29 -16.23 -2.22 8.47
CA ASP A 29 -16.20 -0.76 8.59
C ASP A 29 -14.84 -0.16 8.23
N LEU A 30 -13.81 -1.00 8.05
CA LEU A 30 -12.48 -0.58 7.71
C LEU A 30 -12.37 -0.22 6.22
N LEU A 31 -11.82 0.97 5.97
CA LEU A 31 -11.56 1.46 4.63
C LEU A 31 -10.05 1.46 4.35
N PRO A 32 -9.60 0.94 3.18
CA PRO A 32 -8.19 0.91 2.87
C PRO A 32 -7.70 2.26 2.37
N ALA A 33 -6.51 2.64 2.84
CA ALA A 33 -5.73 3.77 2.37
C ALA A 33 -4.35 3.26 1.93
N VAL A 34 -3.96 3.51 0.69
CA VAL A 34 -2.70 3.02 0.11
C VAL A 34 -1.76 4.18 -0.13
N ASN A 35 -0.66 4.19 0.61
CA ASN A 35 0.42 5.14 0.45
C ASN A 35 1.52 4.52 -0.42
N VAL A 36 1.89 5.21 -1.49
CA VAL A 36 3.04 4.84 -2.34
C VAL A 36 4.24 5.67 -1.90
N LYS A 37 5.25 5.00 -1.34
CA LYS A 37 6.49 5.66 -0.87
C LYS A 37 7.67 5.23 -1.72
N GLU A 38 8.55 6.17 -2.00
CA GLU A 38 9.77 5.97 -2.77
C GLU A 38 10.98 6.13 -1.86
N LYS A 39 11.97 5.24 -2.03
CA LYS A 39 13.29 5.41 -1.44
C LYS A 39 13.97 6.60 -2.09
N ILE A 40 14.50 7.51 -1.27
CA ILE A 40 15.39 8.59 -1.66
C ILE A 40 16.65 8.54 -0.79
N GLU A 41 17.74 9.09 -1.30
CA GLU A 41 18.95 9.31 -0.52
C GLU A 41 19.05 10.80 -0.16
N VAL A 42 19.25 11.08 1.12
CA VAL A 42 19.44 12.44 1.64
C VAL A 42 20.66 12.41 2.54
N ASN A 43 21.72 13.12 2.16
CA ASN A 43 22.99 13.19 2.91
C ASN A 43 23.60 11.80 3.21
N GLY A 44 23.49 10.85 2.29
CA GLY A 44 23.98 9.48 2.46
C GLY A 44 23.04 8.56 3.27
N GLU A 45 21.91 9.07 3.77
CA GLU A 45 20.90 8.26 4.46
C GLU A 45 19.73 7.92 3.54
N SER A 46 19.34 6.64 3.54
CA SER A 46 18.15 6.16 2.83
C SER A 46 16.87 6.48 3.59
N ARG A 47 15.90 7.12 2.94
CA ARG A 47 14.60 7.50 3.53
C ARG A 47 13.45 7.15 2.59
N LEU A 48 12.26 6.87 3.13
CA LEU A 48 11.04 6.65 2.36
C LEU A 48 10.17 7.91 2.36
N VAL A 49 9.84 8.41 1.18
CA VAL A 49 8.99 9.61 1.02
C VAL A 49 7.75 9.33 0.19
N GLN A 50 6.62 9.85 0.64
CA GLN A 50 5.38 9.82 -0.12
C GLN A 50 5.29 11.07 -0.99
N LYS A 51 5.57 10.94 -2.29
CA LYS A 51 5.47 12.06 -3.24
C LYS A 51 4.07 12.20 -3.84
N LYS A 52 3.27 11.13 -3.83
CA LYS A 52 1.93 11.07 -4.44
C LYS A 52 0.85 11.05 -3.37
N LYS A 53 -0.34 11.53 -3.72
CA LYS A 53 -1.52 11.45 -2.85
C LYS A 53 -1.83 10.00 -2.49
N THR A 54 -2.36 9.80 -1.28
CA THR A 54 -2.90 8.51 -0.84
C THR A 54 -4.01 8.06 -1.79
N ILE A 55 -3.99 6.78 -2.15
CA ILE A 55 -5.02 6.14 -2.96
C ILE A 55 -6.02 5.49 -2.01
N TYR A 56 -7.31 5.67 -2.26
CA TYR A 56 -8.38 5.03 -1.50
C TYR A 56 -9.09 4.02 -2.43
N PRO A 57 -8.54 2.80 -2.59
CA PRO A 57 -9.14 1.81 -3.46
C PRO A 57 -10.45 1.31 -2.84
N GLU A 58 -11.41 0.97 -3.69
CA GLU A 58 -12.57 0.18 -3.24
C GLU A 58 -12.18 -1.29 -3.12
N TRP A 59 -12.80 -2.00 -2.18
CA TRP A 59 -12.71 -3.45 -2.10
C TRP A 59 -13.15 -4.10 -3.41
N GLU A 60 -12.49 -5.20 -3.76
CA GLU A 60 -12.73 -6.00 -4.95
C GLU A 60 -12.57 -5.28 -6.31
N LYS A 61 -12.14 -4.02 -6.33
CA LYS A 61 -11.79 -3.30 -7.56
C LYS A 61 -10.29 -3.31 -7.80
N CYS A 62 -9.93 -3.46 -9.08
CA CYS A 62 -8.54 -3.45 -9.51
C CYS A 62 -8.01 -2.03 -9.63
N TRP A 63 -6.75 -1.82 -9.26
CA TRP A 63 -5.98 -0.62 -9.62
C TRP A 63 -4.57 -1.02 -10.06
N ASP A 64 -3.97 -0.17 -10.90
CA ASP A 64 -2.62 -0.40 -11.39
C ASP A 64 -1.62 0.47 -10.61
N THR A 65 -0.45 -0.09 -10.30
CA THR A 65 0.66 0.63 -9.67
C THR A 65 1.95 0.34 -10.42
N ALA A 66 2.76 1.36 -10.65
CA ALA A 66 4.06 1.18 -11.30
C ALA A 66 5.04 0.47 -10.35
N VAL A 67 5.76 -0.51 -10.87
CA VAL A 67 6.85 -1.19 -10.19
C VAL A 67 8.12 -0.40 -10.44
N THR A 68 8.75 0.04 -9.36
CA THR A 68 9.99 0.83 -9.41
C THR A 68 10.83 0.40 -8.22
N GLU A 69 12.13 0.21 -8.44
CA GLU A 69 13.04 -0.19 -7.38
C GLU A 69 12.99 0.79 -6.19
N GLY A 70 13.07 0.27 -4.98
CA GLY A 70 12.98 1.07 -3.76
C GLY A 70 11.60 1.66 -3.47
N ARG A 71 10.55 1.32 -4.25
CA ARG A 71 9.17 1.71 -3.95
C ARG A 71 8.50 0.69 -3.03
N ILE A 72 7.74 1.20 -2.06
CA ILE A 72 6.86 0.40 -1.22
C ILE A 72 5.41 0.85 -1.37
N LEU A 73 4.50 -0.10 -1.14
CA LEU A 73 3.10 0.17 -0.86
C LEU A 73 2.86 -0.05 0.62
N GLN A 74 2.40 0.98 1.31
CA GLN A 74 1.91 0.88 2.68
C GLN A 74 0.38 0.92 2.61
N ILE A 75 -0.26 -0.19 2.95
CA ILE A 75 -1.72 -0.34 3.01
C ILE A 75 -2.11 -0.14 4.47
N VAL A 76 -2.97 0.84 4.74
CA VAL A 76 -3.45 1.19 6.07
C VAL A 76 -4.96 0.97 6.08
N LEU A 77 -5.45 0.22 7.06
CA LEU A 77 -6.89 0.09 7.30
C LEU A 77 -7.32 1.18 8.27
N MET A 78 -8.30 1.98 7.85
CA MET A 78 -8.74 3.17 8.55
C MET A 78 -10.16 2.97 9.09
N PHE A 79 -10.43 3.46 10.29
CA PHE A 79 -11.77 3.64 10.85
C PHE A 79 -11.95 5.11 11.26
N ASN A 80 -12.93 5.82 10.69
CA ASN A 80 -13.19 7.24 10.98
C ASN A 80 -11.91 8.11 10.96
N GLN A 81 -11.13 8.02 9.88
CA GLN A 81 -9.84 8.73 9.72
C GLN A 81 -8.73 8.34 10.71
N THR A 82 -8.95 7.34 11.55
CA THR A 82 -7.94 6.80 12.47
C THR A 82 -7.34 5.52 11.89
N PRO A 83 -6.00 5.40 11.80
CA PRO A 83 -5.35 4.17 11.37
C PRO A 83 -5.53 3.08 12.44
N VAL A 84 -5.97 1.89 12.01
CA VAL A 84 -6.20 0.73 12.88
C VAL A 84 -5.03 -0.24 12.78
N VAL A 85 -4.72 -0.69 11.57
CA VAL A 85 -3.59 -1.58 11.28
C VAL A 85 -2.98 -1.22 9.93
N GLU A 86 -1.74 -1.63 9.71
CA GLU A 86 -1.06 -1.45 8.43
C GLU A 86 -0.25 -2.66 8.01
N ALA A 87 -0.06 -2.77 6.69
CA ALA A 87 0.82 -3.73 6.06
C ALA A 87 1.70 -3.01 5.04
N THR A 88 2.98 -3.37 4.99
CA THR A 88 3.93 -2.83 4.01
C THR A 88 4.35 -3.93 3.04
N MET A 89 4.20 -3.64 1.75
CA MET A 89 4.62 -4.51 0.65
C MET A 89 5.71 -3.83 -0.17
N ARG A 90 6.79 -4.57 -0.42
CA ARG A 90 7.84 -4.17 -1.36
C ARG A 90 7.52 -4.72 -2.74
N LEU A 91 7.70 -3.91 -3.77
CA LEU A 91 7.56 -4.35 -5.16
C LEU A 91 8.96 -4.43 -5.77
N GLU A 92 9.36 -5.61 -6.21
CA GLU A 92 10.67 -5.85 -6.81
C GLU A 92 10.50 -6.38 -8.24
N VAL A 93 11.36 -5.91 -9.14
CA VAL A 93 11.46 -6.47 -10.50
C VAL A 93 12.50 -7.57 -10.45
N SER A 94 12.06 -8.83 -10.53
CA SER A 94 12.97 -9.94 -10.77
C SER A 94 13.11 -10.18 -12.27
N ALA A 95 14.32 -10.18 -12.81
CA ALA A 95 14.57 -10.67 -14.16
C ALA A 95 14.32 -12.19 -14.18
N CYS A 96 13.23 -12.63 -14.81
CA CYS A 96 13.04 -14.04 -15.11
C CYS A 96 13.85 -14.35 -16.39
N PHE A 97 15.05 -14.88 -16.23
CA PHE A 97 15.78 -15.52 -17.32
C PHE A 97 15.07 -16.85 -17.61
N ARG A 98 14.36 -16.93 -18.74
CA ARG A 98 13.87 -18.19 -19.31
C ARG A 98 14.86 -18.74 -20.32
#